data_AF-A0A4Y8C9W4-F1
#
_entry.id   AF-A0A4Y8C9W4-F1
#
_cell.length_a   1.000
_cell.length_b   1.000
_cell.length_c   1.000
_cell.angle_alpha   90.00
_cell.angle_beta   90.00
_cell.angle_gamma   90.00
#
_symmetry.space_group_name_H-M   'P 1'
#
loop_
_entity.id
_entity.type
_entity.pdbx_description
1 polymer ?
#
loop_
_entity_poly.entity_id
_entity_poly.type
_entity_poly.pdbx_seq_one_letter_code
_entity_poly.pdbx_strand_id
1 'polypeptide(L)'
;KSVSSRKNQLFGLGFCEEWQENISFVFFHPRAWHFRICKVGKELIFNAKLSRFNHTWQFNNPKILTSFEGFSPKYQILGLKDAKIAAFIHKYLNYENLKESGIEDKYIHFLLNLH
;
A
#
# COMPACT_ATOMS: atom_id res chain seq x y z
N LYS A 1 20.01 -8.17 -3.96
CA LYS A 1 20.98 -8.65 -4.96
C LYS A 1 22.04 -7.59 -5.25
N SER A 2 21.67 -6.37 -5.62
CA SER A 2 22.62 -5.26 -5.77
C SER A 2 21.94 -3.92 -5.47
N VAL A 3 22.74 -2.92 -5.10
CA VAL A 3 22.30 -1.53 -4.97
C VAL A 3 23.39 -0.66 -5.60
N SER A 4 23.00 0.29 -6.44
CA SER A 4 23.93 1.19 -7.14
C SER A 4 23.35 2.59 -7.24
N SER A 5 24.21 3.60 -7.39
CA SER A 5 23.77 4.98 -7.58
C SER A 5 24.42 5.59 -8.82
N ARG A 6 23.64 6.38 -9.56
CA ARG A 6 24.11 7.07 -10.77
C ARG A 6 23.26 8.32 -11.01
N LYS A 7 23.89 9.45 -11.38
CA LYS A 7 23.21 10.71 -11.74
C LYS A 7 22.11 11.12 -10.73
N ASN A 8 22.44 11.09 -9.43
CA ASN A 8 21.49 11.39 -8.35
C ASN A 8 20.26 10.46 -8.30
N GLN A 9 20.38 9.24 -8.79
CA GLN A 9 19.36 8.20 -8.68
C GLN A 9 19.94 6.99 -7.94
N LEU A 10 19.09 6.31 -7.18
CA LEU A 10 19.44 5.09 -6.44
C LEU A 10 18.65 3.92 -7.02
N PHE A 11 19.35 2.92 -7.51
CA PHE A 11 18.81 1.71 -8.10
C PHE A 11 19.07 0.52 -7.21
N GLY A 12 18.20 -0.46 -7.25
CA GLY A 12 18.49 -1.76 -6.67
C GLY A 12 17.77 -2.90 -7.35
N LEU A 13 18.37 -4.08 -7.21
CA LEU A 13 17.80 -5.36 -7.61
C LEU A 13 17.57 -6.20 -6.36
N GLY A 14 16.33 -6.67 -6.21
CA GLY A 14 15.86 -7.51 -5.13
C GLY A 14 15.22 -8.79 -5.66
N PHE A 15 14.81 -9.62 -4.72
CA PHE A 15 13.96 -10.78 -4.98
C PHE A 15 12.76 -10.65 -4.03
N CYS A 16 11.55 -10.83 -4.55
CA CYS A 16 10.34 -10.87 -3.74
C CYS A 16 9.97 -12.34 -3.56
N GLU A 17 9.98 -12.81 -2.32
CA GLU A 17 9.75 -14.22 -1.99
C GLU A 17 8.30 -14.62 -2.26
N GLU A 18 7.34 -13.75 -1.98
CA GLU A 18 5.92 -14.00 -2.20
C GLU A 18 5.57 -14.14 -3.68
N TRP A 19 6.33 -13.50 -4.56
CA TRP A 19 6.13 -13.56 -6.01
C TRP A 19 7.06 -14.56 -6.69
N GLN A 20 8.09 -15.05 -5.98
CA GLN A 20 9.17 -15.87 -6.52
C GLN A 20 9.85 -15.21 -7.75
N GLU A 21 10.00 -13.88 -7.70
CA GLU A 21 10.40 -13.09 -8.87
C GLU A 21 11.49 -12.06 -8.55
N ASN A 22 12.29 -11.75 -9.58
CA ASN A 22 13.23 -10.65 -9.51
C ASN A 22 12.50 -9.32 -9.65
N ILE A 23 12.84 -8.39 -8.76
CA ILE A 23 12.28 -7.04 -8.76
C ILE A 23 13.40 -6.01 -8.84
N SER A 24 13.08 -4.85 -9.38
CA SER A 24 13.95 -3.68 -9.39
C SER A 24 13.27 -2.50 -8.73
N PHE A 25 14.04 -1.57 -8.19
CA PHE A 25 13.51 -0.30 -7.70
C PHE A 25 14.42 0.86 -8.12
N VAL A 26 13.82 2.04 -8.23
CA VAL A 26 14.53 3.29 -8.49
C VAL A 26 13.97 4.43 -7.63
N PHE A 27 14.87 5.20 -7.01
CA PHE A 27 14.57 6.51 -6.44
C PHE A 27 15.21 7.59 -7.32
N PHE A 28 14.40 8.47 -7.91
CA PHE A 28 14.89 9.53 -8.80
C PHE A 28 15.55 10.70 -8.07
N HIS A 29 15.20 10.90 -6.79
CA HIS A 29 15.74 11.97 -5.93
C HIS A 29 15.96 11.42 -4.50
N PRO A 30 16.90 10.47 -4.32
CA PRO A 30 17.12 9.83 -3.03
C PRO A 30 17.72 10.82 -2.03
N ARG A 31 17.10 10.91 -0.86
CA ARG A 31 17.68 11.56 0.33
C ARG A 31 18.74 10.65 0.98
N ALA A 32 19.65 11.24 1.76
CA ALA A 32 20.73 10.54 2.46
C ALA A 32 20.28 9.27 3.23
N TRP A 33 19.09 9.30 3.84
CA TRP A 33 18.57 8.15 4.58
C TRP A 33 18.27 6.94 3.68
N HIS A 34 17.90 7.13 2.41
CA HIS A 34 17.65 6.02 1.48
C HIS A 34 18.92 5.18 1.29
N PHE A 35 20.08 5.82 1.13
CA PHE A 35 21.36 5.13 1.00
C PHE A 35 21.75 4.35 2.26
N ARG A 36 21.27 4.78 3.44
CA ARG A 36 21.53 4.09 4.70
C ARG A 36 20.74 2.78 4.80
N ILE A 37 19.49 2.78 4.34
CA ILE A 37 18.58 1.63 4.51
C ILE A 37 18.57 0.69 3.29
N CYS A 38 18.74 1.21 2.08
CA CYS A 38 18.79 0.42 0.85
C CYS A 38 20.18 -0.18 0.72
N LYS A 39 20.39 -1.32 1.37
CA LYS A 39 21.65 -2.08 1.35
C LYS A 39 21.39 -3.53 0.98
N VAL A 40 22.39 -4.18 0.42
CA VAL A 40 22.34 -5.61 0.14
C VAL A 40 22.12 -6.37 1.46
N GLY A 41 21.24 -7.37 1.45
CA GLY A 41 20.88 -8.16 2.63
C GLY A 41 19.85 -7.51 3.55
N LYS A 42 19.29 -6.34 3.19
CA LYS A 42 18.15 -5.75 3.90
C LYS A 42 16.84 -6.09 3.21
N GLU A 43 15.86 -6.43 4.04
CA GLU A 43 14.46 -6.54 3.66
C GLU A 43 13.79 -5.17 3.81
N LEU A 44 12.97 -4.81 2.83
CA LEU A 44 12.30 -3.52 2.74
C LEU A 44 10.87 -3.74 2.28
N ILE A 45 9.95 -2.99 2.87
CA ILE A 45 8.54 -2.97 2.44
C ILE A 45 8.34 -1.74 1.56
N PHE A 46 7.97 -1.95 0.31
CA PHE A 46 7.70 -0.88 -0.65
C PHE A 46 6.20 -0.72 -0.90
N ASN A 47 5.74 0.52 -0.85
CA ASN A 47 4.44 0.94 -1.33
C ASN A 47 4.63 1.86 -2.53
N ALA A 48 4.24 1.40 -3.71
CA ALA A 48 4.38 2.16 -4.95
C ALA A 48 3.44 1.64 -6.04
N LYS A 49 3.32 2.44 -7.10
CA LYS A 49 2.85 1.94 -8.38
C LYS A 49 3.94 1.07 -9.01
N LEU A 50 3.59 -0.16 -9.36
CA LEU A 50 4.46 -1.06 -10.12
C LEU A 50 4.37 -0.79 -11.62
N SER A 51 5.50 -0.93 -12.29
CA SER A 51 5.60 -0.94 -13.75
C SER A 51 6.38 -2.18 -14.18
N ARG A 52 6.15 -2.66 -15.40
CA ARG A 52 6.92 -3.78 -15.96
C ARG A 52 7.80 -3.24 -17.08
N PHE A 53 9.11 -3.45 -16.97
CA PHE A 53 10.09 -3.02 -17.96
C PHE A 53 11.10 -4.14 -18.19
N ASN A 54 11.37 -4.49 -19.45
CA ASN A 54 12.25 -5.61 -19.83
C ASN A 54 11.98 -6.88 -19.01
N HIS A 55 10.72 -7.29 -18.96
CA HIS A 55 10.22 -8.45 -18.21
C HIS A 55 10.38 -8.40 -16.68
N THR A 56 10.99 -7.35 -16.12
CA THR A 56 11.22 -7.19 -14.68
C THR A 56 10.20 -6.21 -14.08
N TRP A 57 9.66 -6.55 -12.91
CA TRP A 57 8.85 -5.62 -12.13
C TRP A 57 9.72 -4.50 -11.55
N GLN A 58 9.27 -3.26 -11.70
CA GLN A 58 10.00 -2.08 -11.26
C GLN A 58 9.14 -1.18 -10.37
N PHE A 59 9.64 -0.92 -9.16
CA PHE A 59 9.11 0.07 -8.23
C PHE A 59 9.70 1.45 -8.54
N ASN A 60 8.84 2.39 -8.96
CA ASN A 60 9.24 3.76 -9.25
C ASN A 60 8.97 4.66 -8.05
N ASN A 61 10.04 5.24 -7.49
CA ASN A 61 10.03 6.12 -6.33
C ASN A 61 9.16 5.59 -5.16
N PRO A 62 9.39 4.34 -4.72
CA PRO A 62 8.54 3.70 -3.73
C PRO A 62 8.60 4.42 -2.39
N LYS A 63 7.47 4.48 -1.67
CA LYS A 63 7.49 4.80 -0.25
C LYS A 63 7.95 3.58 0.52
N ILE A 64 8.94 3.76 1.40
CA ILE A 64 9.42 2.69 2.28
C ILE A 64 8.58 2.69 3.54
N LEU A 65 8.00 1.54 3.87
CA LEU A 65 7.18 1.34 5.07
C LEU A 65 7.98 0.58 6.13
N THR A 66 7.66 0.85 7.40
CA THR A 66 8.21 0.12 8.57
C THR A 66 7.54 -1.22 8.79
N SER A 67 6.26 -1.31 8.43
CA SER A 67 5.40 -2.48 8.60
C SER A 67 4.33 -2.48 7.51
N PHE A 68 3.80 -3.67 7.21
CA PHE A 68 2.60 -3.82 6.39
C PHE A 68 1.39 -3.87 7.32
N GLU A 69 0.53 -2.85 7.26
CA GLU A 69 -0.66 -2.73 8.12
C GLU A 69 -1.92 -3.38 7.51
N GLY A 70 -1.75 -4.18 6.45
CA GLY A 70 -2.86 -4.80 5.74
C GLY A 70 -3.42 -3.94 4.60
N PHE A 71 -4.54 -4.41 4.05
CA PHE A 71 -5.22 -3.73 2.96
C PHE A 71 -6.19 -2.69 3.51
N SER A 72 -6.08 -1.45 3.01
CA SER A 72 -7.00 -0.36 3.36
C SER A 72 -7.91 -0.05 2.16
N PRO A 73 -9.24 -0.04 2.34
CA PRO A 73 -10.18 0.32 1.28
C PRO A 73 -9.96 1.75 0.77
N LYS A 74 -10.08 1.92 -0.55
CA LYS A 74 -10.03 3.21 -1.25
C LYS A 74 -11.37 3.49 -1.90
N TYR A 75 -12.07 4.51 -1.43
CA TYR A 75 -13.45 4.77 -1.85
C TYR A 75 -13.55 5.82 -2.97
N GLN A 76 -12.48 6.60 -3.20
CA GLN A 76 -12.36 7.56 -4.30
C GLN A 76 -13.55 8.55 -4.43
N ILE A 77 -14.13 8.96 -3.31
CA ILE A 77 -15.26 9.93 -3.30
C ILE A 77 -14.71 11.36 -3.42
N LEU A 78 -15.18 12.10 -4.43
CA LEU A 78 -14.76 13.48 -4.66
C LEU A 78 -15.00 14.35 -3.42
N GLY A 79 -13.97 15.06 -2.96
CA GLY A 79 -14.05 15.94 -1.80
C GLY A 79 -13.99 15.23 -0.43
N LEU A 80 -13.88 13.90 -0.40
CA LEU A 80 -13.86 13.14 0.85
C LEU A 80 -12.61 12.25 0.96
N LYS A 81 -11.84 12.43 2.03
CA LYS A 81 -10.67 11.59 2.32
C LYS A 81 -11.13 10.23 2.85
N ASP A 82 -10.43 9.16 2.48
CA ASP A 82 -10.73 7.80 2.97
C ASP A 82 -10.77 7.71 4.49
N ALA A 83 -9.92 8.45 5.22
CA ALA A 83 -9.93 8.49 6.67
C ALA A 83 -11.26 9.01 7.24
N LYS A 84 -11.89 9.98 6.57
CA LYS A 84 -13.20 10.51 6.97
C LYS A 84 -14.32 9.52 6.63
N ILE A 85 -14.18 8.78 5.53
CA ILE A 85 -15.10 7.69 5.18
C ILE A 85 -15.03 6.57 6.22
N ALA A 86 -13.83 6.16 6.61
CA ALA A 86 -13.65 5.17 7.68
C ALA A 86 -14.29 5.62 9.00
N ALA A 87 -14.13 6.90 9.38
CA ALA A 87 -14.78 7.46 10.56
C ALA A 87 -16.32 7.46 10.43
N PHE A 88 -16.85 7.72 9.23
CA PHE A 88 -18.29 7.64 8.98
C PHE A 88 -18.82 6.21 9.02
N ILE A 89 -18.10 5.24 8.45
CA ILE A 89 -18.47 3.82 8.54
C ILE A 89 -18.53 3.42 10.01
N HIS A 90 -17.47 3.70 10.79
CA HIS A 90 -17.45 3.36 12.21
C HIS A 90 -18.57 4.05 13.02
N LYS A 91 -18.92 5.30 12.68
CA LYS A 91 -19.96 6.06 13.39
C LYS A 91 -21.38 5.62 13.02
N TYR A 92 -21.63 5.39 11.73
CA TYR A 92 -22.98 5.26 11.20
C TYR A 92 -23.36 3.82 10.84
N LEU A 93 -22.39 2.96 10.52
CA LEU A 93 -22.64 1.56 10.18
C LEU A 93 -22.72 0.72 11.45
N ASN A 94 -23.85 0.79 12.14
CA ASN A 94 -24.18 -0.04 13.31
C ASN A 94 -25.60 -0.58 13.19
N TYR A 95 -25.91 -1.58 14.02
CA TYR A 95 -27.18 -2.30 13.94
C TYR A 95 -28.39 -1.37 14.07
N GLU A 96 -28.41 -0.50 15.09
CA GLU A 96 -29.53 0.41 15.35
C GLU A 96 -29.81 1.33 14.17
N ASN A 97 -28.78 1.99 13.63
CA ASN A 97 -28.93 2.89 12.49
C ASN A 97 -29.42 2.16 11.22
N LEU A 98 -28.92 0.93 10.99
CA LEU A 98 -29.32 0.12 9.85
C LEU A 98 -30.76 -0.39 10.00
N LYS A 99 -31.16 -0.71 11.23
CA LYS A 99 -32.53 -1.13 11.56
C LYS A 99 -33.53 0.02 11.39
N GLU A 100 -33.18 1.21 11.87
CA GLU A 100 -33.97 2.44 11.66
C GLU A 100 -34.14 2.79 10.17
N SER A 101 -33.17 2.41 9.34
CA SER A 101 -33.23 2.59 7.88
C SER A 101 -34.14 1.57 7.16
N GLY A 102 -34.82 0.69 7.89
CA GLY A 102 -35.77 -0.29 7.35
C GLY A 102 -35.12 -1.54 6.74
N ILE A 103 -33.85 -1.81 7.05
CA ILE A 103 -33.13 -2.99 6.54
C ILE A 103 -33.52 -4.23 7.36
N GLU A 104 -33.75 -5.37 6.70
CA GLU A 104 -33.99 -6.63 7.40
C GLU A 104 -32.73 -7.15 8.11
N ASP A 105 -32.88 -7.75 9.30
CA ASP A 105 -31.77 -8.17 10.18
C ASP A 105 -30.74 -9.07 9.47
N LYS A 106 -31.20 -9.95 8.57
CA LYS A 106 -30.32 -10.82 7.77
C LYS A 106 -29.31 -10.02 6.93
N TYR A 107 -29.71 -8.87 6.39
CA TYR A 107 -28.84 -7.99 5.61
C TYR A 107 -28.02 -7.07 6.50
N ILE A 108 -28.53 -6.68 7.67
CA ILE A 108 -27.76 -5.90 8.65
C ILE A 108 -26.54 -6.70 9.10
N HIS A 109 -26.72 -7.95 9.51
CA HIS A 109 -25.61 -8.81 9.91
C HIS A 109 -24.60 -9.05 8.78
N PHE A 110 -25.09 -9.18 7.54
CA PHE A 110 -24.22 -9.27 6.38
C PHE A 110 -23.35 -8.00 6.21
N LEU A 111 -23.94 -6.81 6.27
CA LEU A 111 -23.22 -5.54 6.11
C LEU A 111 -22.20 -5.30 7.23
N LEU A 112 -22.55 -5.63 8.47
CA LEU A 112 -21.66 -5.49 9.62
C LEU A 112 -20.50 -6.50 9.60
N ASN A 113 -20.64 -7.63 8.92
CA ASN A 113 -19.54 -8.59 8.75
C ASN A 113 -18.57 -8.20 7.62
N LEU A 114 -18.95 -7.26 6.75
CA LEU A 114 -18.11 -6.79 5.64
C LEU A 114 -17.12 -5.70 6.06
N HIS A 115 -17.39 -5.02 7.19
CA HIS A 115 -16.73 -3.79 7.62
C HIS A 115 -16.20 -3.90 9.05
#